data_AF-A0A2N6G363-F1
#
_entry.id   AF-A0A2N6G363-F1
#
_cell.length_a   1.000
_cell.length_b   1.000
_cell.length_c   1.000
_cell.angle_alpha   90.00
_cell.angle_beta   90.00
_cell.angle_gamma   90.00
#
_symmetry.space_group_name_H-M   'P 1'
#
loop_
_entity.id
_entity.type
_entity.pdbx_description
1 polymer ?
#
loop_
_entity_poly.entity_id
_entity_poly.type
_entity_poly.pdbx_seq_one_letter_code
_entity_poly.pdbx_strand_id
1 'polypeptide(L)'
;MQNYDIVYIKGNPSSGTLLQHDQINNSVIELIKSYSYEVIDSQEKNLSGVKIPKAKVYIGFSRGSRYLNKLDKSSLKISIGGISGTNVHLFTNSEDKILLGDISDLSIQGHFIICDRDKIKIKSLIDSFLL
;
A
#
# COMPACT_ATOMS: atom_id res chain seq x y z
N MET A 1 -8.89 -21.76 -3.89
CA MET A 1 -9.77 -20.82 -3.17
C MET A 1 -8.96 -19.58 -2.83
N GLN A 2 -9.55 -18.38 -2.93
CA GLN A 2 -8.95 -17.16 -2.39
C GLN A 2 -9.07 -17.23 -0.86
N ASN A 3 -8.05 -16.75 -0.15
CA ASN A 3 -8.03 -16.81 1.31
C ASN A 3 -8.60 -15.54 1.95
N TYR A 4 -8.53 -14.40 1.25
CA TYR A 4 -8.93 -13.09 1.73
C TYR A 4 -9.46 -12.23 0.58
N ASP A 5 -10.27 -11.22 0.88
CA ASP A 5 -10.65 -10.20 -0.10
C ASP A 5 -9.46 -9.29 -0.40
N ILE A 6 -8.73 -8.90 0.64
CA ILE A 6 -7.66 -7.90 0.57
C ILE A 6 -6.38 -8.42 1.24
N VAL A 7 -5.23 -8.19 0.61
CA VAL A 7 -3.92 -8.33 1.26
C VAL A 7 -3.24 -6.97 1.29
N TYR A 8 -2.88 -6.52 2.49
CA TYR A 8 -2.08 -5.31 2.69
C TYR A 8 -0.62 -5.68 2.95
N ILE A 9 0.29 -5.16 2.14
CA ILE A 9 1.74 -5.32 2.29
C ILE A 9 2.31 -3.99 2.79
N LYS A 10 2.75 -3.98 4.05
CA LYS A 10 3.30 -2.81 4.72
C LYS A 10 4.57 -2.31 4.04
N GLY A 11 4.95 -1.09 4.37
CA GLY A 11 6.25 -0.51 4.01
C GLY A 11 7.39 -1.11 4.82
N ASN A 12 8.62 -0.76 4.44
CA ASN A 12 9.81 -1.21 5.14
C ASN A 12 9.91 -0.47 6.49
N PRO A 13 9.95 -1.17 7.64
CA PRO A 13 9.94 -0.53 8.96
C PRO A 13 11.19 0.32 9.22
N SER A 14 12.27 0.15 8.44
CA SER A 14 13.51 0.93 8.56
C SER A 14 13.46 2.30 7.85
N SER A 15 12.36 2.67 7.18
CA SER A 15 12.19 4.02 6.61
C SER A 15 11.23 4.84 7.45
N GLY A 16 11.58 6.08 7.82
CA GLY A 16 10.73 6.92 8.67
C GLY A 16 10.69 6.45 10.13
N THR A 17 9.76 7.01 10.91
CA THR A 17 9.58 6.72 12.34
C THR A 17 8.51 5.66 12.56
N LEU A 18 8.55 5.00 13.73
CA LEU A 18 7.52 4.03 14.12
C LEU A 18 6.11 4.66 14.13
N LEU A 19 6.00 5.89 14.64
CA LEU A 19 4.74 6.64 14.65
C LEU A 19 4.18 6.86 13.23
N GLN A 20 5.05 7.21 12.27
CA GLN A 20 4.64 7.39 10.87
C GLN A 20 4.15 6.08 10.24
N HIS A 21 4.81 4.94 10.54
CA HIS A 21 4.32 3.63 10.13
C HIS A 21 2.98 3.29 10.76
N ASP A 22 2.81 3.55 12.05
CA ASP A 22 1.54 3.29 12.73
C ASP A 22 0.41 4.13 12.13
N GLN A 23 0.66 5.40 11.83
CA GLN A 23 -0.31 6.30 11.18
C GLN A 23 -0.76 5.79 9.81
N ILE A 24 0.17 5.43 8.92
CA ILE A 24 -0.18 4.93 7.58
C ILE A 24 -0.85 3.56 7.68
N ASN A 25 -0.36 2.67 8.54
CA ASN A 25 -0.92 1.33 8.70
C ASN A 25 -2.34 1.39 9.24
N ASN A 26 -2.59 2.22 10.27
CA ASN A 26 -3.94 2.42 10.80
C ASN A 26 -4.86 3.04 9.76
N SER A 27 -4.37 4.00 8.97
CA SER A 27 -5.15 4.61 7.88
C SER A 27 -5.58 3.58 6.82
N VAL A 28 -4.69 2.66 6.45
CA VAL A 28 -5.02 1.58 5.50
C VAL A 28 -5.95 0.55 6.14
N ILE A 29 -5.70 0.16 7.39
CA ILE A 29 -6.56 -0.79 8.12
C ILE A 29 -7.98 -0.24 8.23
N GLU A 30 -8.16 1.02 8.58
CA GLU A 30 -9.48 1.67 8.66
C GLU A 30 -10.23 1.65 7.32
N LEU A 31 -9.53 1.74 6.18
CA LEU A 31 -10.14 1.62 4.85
C LEU A 31 -10.66 0.22 4.54
N ILE A 32 -10.01 -0.81 5.08
CA ILE A 32 -10.23 -2.21 4.70
C ILE A 32 -10.86 -3.06 5.80
N LYS A 33 -11.09 -2.52 6.99
CA LYS A 33 -11.54 -3.28 8.17
C LYS A 33 -12.89 -3.97 8.01
N SER A 34 -13.71 -3.55 7.05
CA SER A 34 -15.01 -4.16 6.76
C SER A 34 -14.92 -5.41 5.88
N TYR A 35 -13.76 -5.72 5.31
CA TYR A 35 -13.56 -6.89 4.44
C TYR A 35 -12.74 -7.97 5.16
N SER A 36 -12.65 -9.16 4.57
CA SER A 36 -11.64 -10.13 5.01
C SER A 36 -10.25 -9.68 4.51
N TYR A 37 -9.31 -9.48 5.43
CA TYR A 37 -7.97 -9.01 5.06
C TYR A 37 -6.84 -9.70 5.81
N GLU A 38 -5.66 -9.70 5.19
CA GLU A 38 -4.39 -10.16 5.77
C GLU A 38 -3.34 -9.07 5.64
N VAL A 39 -2.46 -8.97 6.65
CA VAL A 39 -1.41 -7.94 6.70
C VAL A 39 -0.04 -8.60 6.70
N ILE A 40 0.81 -8.22 5.74
CA ILE A 40 2.17 -8.74 5.58
C ILE A 40 3.17 -7.64 5.91
N ASP A 41 4.09 -7.92 6.82
CA ASP A 41 5.22 -7.03 7.09
C ASP A 41 6.28 -7.16 5.98
N SER A 42 6.66 -6.05 5.32
CA SER A 42 7.80 -6.05 4.39
C SER A 42 9.12 -5.87 5.14
N GLN A 43 9.52 -6.85 5.95
CA GLN A 43 10.85 -6.83 6.57
C GLN A 43 11.95 -7.29 5.60
N GLU A 44 11.57 -8.11 4.61
CA GLU A 44 12.50 -8.76 3.71
C GLU A 44 12.82 -7.89 2.49
N LYS A 45 14.11 -7.58 2.25
CA LYS A 45 14.59 -6.98 0.99
C LYS A 45 14.21 -7.84 -0.23
N ASN A 46 13.91 -9.12 -0.04
CA ASN A 46 13.41 -10.05 -1.04
C ASN A 46 12.31 -10.95 -0.47
N LEU A 47 11.06 -10.84 -0.95
CA LEU A 47 10.00 -11.82 -0.64
C LEU A 47 10.23 -13.19 -1.32
N SER A 48 11.46 -13.55 -1.69
CA SER A 48 11.74 -14.85 -2.33
C SER A 48 11.33 -16.04 -1.47
N GLY A 49 11.13 -15.85 -0.15
CA GLY A 49 10.56 -16.84 0.76
C GLY A 49 9.15 -16.54 1.27
N VAL A 50 8.56 -15.37 0.99
CA VAL A 50 7.26 -14.99 1.53
C VAL A 50 6.17 -15.27 0.51
N LYS A 51 5.35 -16.28 0.80
CA LYS A 51 4.18 -16.62 0.00
C LYS A 51 3.06 -15.63 0.28
N ILE A 52 2.88 -14.65 -0.61
CA ILE A 52 1.74 -13.72 -0.55
C ILE A 52 0.45 -14.54 -0.73
N PRO A 53 -0.50 -14.48 0.21
CA PRO A 53 -1.79 -15.16 0.08
C PRO A 53 -2.55 -14.67 -1.14
N LYS A 54 -3.37 -15.53 -1.72
CA LYS A 54 -4.24 -15.13 -2.84
C LYS A 54 -5.39 -14.27 -2.32
N ALA A 55 -5.49 -13.05 -2.86
CA ALA A 55 -6.57 -12.12 -2.65
C ALA A 55 -7.07 -11.52 -3.97
N LYS A 56 -8.23 -10.84 -3.91
CA LYS A 56 -8.82 -10.07 -5.02
C LYS A 56 -8.16 -8.71 -5.16
N VAL A 57 -7.84 -8.08 -4.03
CA VAL A 57 -7.20 -6.77 -3.96
C VAL A 57 -5.87 -6.88 -3.22
N TYR A 58 -4.86 -6.19 -3.73
CA TYR A 58 -3.57 -6.04 -3.06
C TYR A 58 -3.25 -4.56 -2.89
N ILE A 59 -2.94 -4.18 -1.66
CA ILE A 59 -2.51 -2.83 -1.31
C ILE A 59 -1.06 -2.92 -0.86
N GLY A 60 -0.18 -2.08 -1.41
CA GLY A 60 1.21 -2.01 -0.99
C GLY A 60 1.61 -0.59 -0.65
N PHE A 61 2.21 -0.39 0.53
CA PHE A 61 2.76 0.91 0.91
C PHE A 61 4.28 0.97 0.66
N SER A 62 4.78 2.04 0.05
CA SER A 62 6.20 2.31 -0.18
C SER A 62 6.91 1.08 -0.77
N ARG A 63 7.92 0.50 -0.10
CA ARG A 63 8.59 -0.73 -0.58
C ARG A 63 7.68 -1.95 -0.70
N GLY A 64 6.59 -2.05 0.07
CA GLY A 64 5.55 -3.07 -0.05
C GLY A 64 4.85 -3.06 -1.42
N SER A 65 4.78 -1.91 -2.08
CA SER A 65 4.21 -1.81 -3.44
C SER A 65 5.03 -2.53 -4.51
N ARG A 66 6.34 -2.76 -4.29
CA ARG A 66 7.23 -3.41 -5.27
C ARG A 66 6.80 -4.83 -5.62
N TYR A 67 6.01 -5.45 -4.76
CA TYR A 67 5.55 -6.82 -4.93
C TYR A 67 4.29 -6.91 -5.80
N LEU A 68 3.55 -5.81 -5.99
CA LEU A 68 2.31 -5.78 -6.77
C LEU A 68 2.52 -6.19 -8.24
N ASN A 69 3.67 -5.83 -8.81
CA ASN A 69 4.02 -6.18 -10.19
C ASN A 69 4.21 -7.69 -10.40
N LYS A 70 4.46 -8.46 -9.33
CA LYS A 70 4.63 -9.92 -9.39
C LYS A 70 3.31 -10.68 -9.23
N LEU A 71 2.22 -9.98 -8.95
CA LEU A 71 0.91 -10.58 -8.69
C LEU A 71 0.10 -10.73 -9.97
N ASP A 72 -0.92 -11.58 -9.90
CA ASP A 72 -1.79 -11.89 -11.03
C ASP A 72 -2.48 -10.64 -11.62
N LYS A 73 -2.70 -10.64 -12.94
CA LYS A 73 -3.27 -9.49 -13.67
C LYS A 73 -4.75 -9.26 -13.41
N SER A 74 -5.48 -10.28 -12.97
CA SER A 74 -6.91 -10.20 -12.67
C SER A 74 -7.20 -9.58 -11.30
N SER A 75 -6.18 -9.26 -10.50
CA SER A 75 -6.34 -8.62 -9.20
C SER A 75 -6.28 -7.09 -9.29
N LEU A 76 -7.03 -6.40 -8.43
CA LEU A 76 -6.89 -4.97 -8.23
C LEU A 76 -5.61 -4.69 -7.43
N LYS A 77 -4.77 -3.78 -7.91
CA LYS A 77 -3.49 -3.44 -7.28
C LYS A 77 -3.44 -1.96 -6.97
N ILE A 78 -3.24 -1.63 -5.70
CA ILE A 78 -3.19 -0.26 -5.20
C ILE A 78 -1.81 -0.05 -4.57
N SER A 79 -1.10 0.96 -5.05
CA SER A 79 0.22 1.37 -4.56
C SER A 79 0.08 2.71 -3.85
N ILE A 80 0.55 2.80 -2.61
CA ILE A 80 0.52 4.03 -1.80
C ILE A 80 1.97 4.47 -1.56
N GLY A 81 2.33 5.68 -1.99
CA GLY A 81 3.71 6.22 -1.86
C GLY A 81 4.76 5.33 -2.51
N GLY A 82 4.36 4.51 -3.48
CA GLY A 82 5.12 3.37 -3.95
C GLY A 82 5.48 3.44 -5.42
N ILE A 83 5.53 2.27 -6.07
CA ILE A 83 5.81 2.17 -7.50
C ILE A 83 4.56 2.41 -8.34
N SER A 84 4.75 2.95 -9.53
CA SER A 84 3.81 2.83 -10.64
C SER A 84 4.04 1.52 -11.41
N GLY A 85 3.03 1.05 -12.12
CA GLY A 85 3.14 -0.14 -12.97
C GLY A 85 1.88 -0.38 -13.78
N THR A 86 1.96 -1.32 -14.73
CA THR A 86 0.80 -1.75 -15.52
C THR A 86 -0.25 -2.34 -14.59
N ASN A 87 -1.48 -1.81 -14.67
CA ASN A 87 -2.62 -2.20 -13.83
C ASN A 87 -2.38 -1.96 -12.32
N VAL A 88 -1.54 -0.98 -11.96
CA VAL A 88 -1.35 -0.54 -10.58
C VAL A 88 -1.89 0.89 -10.43
N HIS A 89 -2.87 1.06 -9.54
CA HIS A 89 -3.39 2.37 -9.17
C HIS A 89 -2.46 3.00 -8.13
N LEU A 90 -1.68 4.00 -8.56
CA LEU A 90 -0.74 4.72 -7.69
C LEU A 90 -1.44 5.92 -7.01
N PHE A 91 -1.26 6.01 -5.70
CA PHE A 91 -1.64 7.13 -4.86
C PHE A 91 -0.41 7.65 -4.14
N THR A 92 -0.02 8.89 -4.43
CA THR A 92 1.13 9.55 -3.81
C THR A 92 0.67 10.92 -3.35
N ASN A 93 1.03 11.29 -2.12
CA ASN A 93 0.79 12.64 -1.62
C ASN A 93 1.58 13.64 -2.50
N SER A 94 0.97 14.73 -2.92
CA SER A 94 1.66 15.79 -3.67
C SER A 94 2.83 16.44 -2.91
N GLU A 95 2.82 16.32 -1.58
CA GLU A 95 3.89 16.78 -0.69
C GLU A 95 5.04 15.76 -0.57
N ASP A 96 4.85 14.52 -0.99
CA ASP A 96 5.92 13.51 -1.01
C ASP A 96 6.92 13.82 -2.14
N LYS A 97 8.09 14.33 -1.74
CA LYS A 97 9.22 14.62 -2.64
C LYS A 97 10.46 13.80 -2.34
N ILE A 98 10.34 12.68 -1.62
CA ILE A 98 11.49 11.87 -1.15
C ILE A 98 12.47 11.49 -2.28
N LEU A 99 12.01 11.38 -3.53
CA LEU A 99 12.84 11.05 -4.69
C LEU A 99 13.26 12.27 -5.54
N LEU A 100 12.63 13.43 -5.34
CA LEU A 100 12.80 14.64 -6.14
C LEU A 100 13.64 15.67 -5.36
N GLY A 101 14.93 15.37 -5.13
CA GLY A 101 15.93 16.33 -4.63
C GLY A 101 15.68 16.97 -3.25
N ASP A 102 14.52 16.70 -2.62
CA ASP A 102 14.04 17.34 -1.40
C ASP A 102 13.71 16.26 -0.36
N ILE A 103 14.68 16.02 0.53
CA ILE A 103 14.58 15.11 1.68
C ILE A 103 14.22 15.84 2.97
N SER A 104 13.55 17.00 2.89
CA SER A 104 13.09 17.75 4.06
C SER A 104 12.11 16.94 4.91
N ASP A 105 11.96 17.34 6.17
CA ASP A 105 11.01 16.71 7.10
C ASP A 105 9.57 16.73 6.56
N LEU A 106 9.19 17.77 5.81
CA LEU A 106 7.89 17.88 5.15
C LEU A 106 7.73 16.79 4.08
N SER A 107 8.74 16.58 3.24
CA SER A 107 8.73 15.50 2.25
C SER A 107 8.62 14.13 2.91
N ILE A 108 9.36 13.92 4.00
CA ILE A 108 9.33 12.67 4.76
C ILE A 108 7.94 12.48 5.37
N GLN A 109 7.36 13.50 6.00
CA GLN A 109 6.01 13.41 6.58
C GLN A 109 4.96 13.15 5.50
N GLY A 110 5.01 13.86 4.37
CA GLY A 110 4.09 13.70 3.25
C GLY A 110 4.04 12.27 2.72
N HIS A 111 5.17 11.55 2.71
CA HIS A 111 5.25 10.16 2.26
C HIS A 111 4.38 9.18 3.08
N PHE A 112 4.17 9.44 4.37
CA PHE A 112 3.40 8.58 5.27
C PHE A 112 1.96 9.05 5.48
N ILE A 113 1.46 9.93 4.61
CA ILE A 113 0.10 10.47 4.68
C ILE A 113 -0.70 10.02 3.45
N ILE A 114 -1.90 9.48 3.70
CA ILE A 114 -2.94 9.32 2.66
C ILE A 114 -3.96 10.43 2.89
N CYS A 115 -4.10 11.32 1.92
CA CYS A 115 -5.08 12.39 1.98
C CYS A 115 -6.51 11.83 1.92
N ASP A 116 -7.48 12.50 2.53
CA ASP A 116 -8.86 11.99 2.60
C ASP A 116 -9.50 11.81 1.22
N ARG A 117 -9.14 12.66 0.26
CA ARG A 117 -9.56 12.50 -1.13
C ARG A 117 -9.08 11.17 -1.73
N ASP A 118 -7.87 10.75 -1.39
CA ASP A 118 -7.30 9.49 -1.87
C ASP A 118 -7.91 8.31 -1.15
N LYS A 119 -8.18 8.43 0.16
CA LYS A 119 -8.96 7.44 0.93
C LYS A 119 -10.30 7.14 0.27
N ILE A 120 -11.05 8.18 -0.12
CA ILE A 120 -12.35 8.05 -0.79
C ILE A 120 -12.21 7.30 -2.12
N LYS A 121 -11.22 7.67 -2.94
CA LYS A 121 -10.97 7.02 -4.23
C LYS A 121 -10.56 5.56 -4.07
N ILE A 122 -9.65 5.28 -3.14
CA ILE A 122 -9.20 3.92 -2.82
C ILE A 122 -10.41 3.07 -2.41
N LYS A 123 -11.25 3.57 -1.50
CA LYS A 123 -12.45 2.85 -1.05
C LYS A 123 -13.41 2.58 -2.21
N SER A 124 -13.66 3.58 -3.06
CA SER A 124 -14.53 3.42 -4.24
C SER A 124 -14.00 2.38 -5.23
N LEU A 125 -12.68 2.30 -5.44
CA LEU A 125 -12.07 1.28 -6.28
C LEU A 125 -12.24 -0.12 -5.68
N ILE A 126 -12.01 -0.27 -4.37
CA ILE A 126 -12.18 -1.54 -3.66
C ILE A 126 -13.64 -2.00 -3.74
N ASP A 127 -14.58 -1.11 -3.43
CA ASP A 127 -16.02 -1.41 -3.50
C ASP A 127 -16.45 -1.87 -4.89
N SER A 128 -16.05 -1.13 -5.93
CA SER A 128 -16.43 -1.44 -7.31
C SER A 128 -15.84 -2.76 -7.81
N PHE A 129 -14.74 -3.23 -7.22
CA PHE A 129 -14.05 -4.44 -7.62
C PHE A 129 -14.51 -5.69 -6.85
N LEU A 130 -15.00 -5.51 -5.63
CA LEU A 130 -15.44 -6.60 -4.75
C LEU A 130 -16.96 -6.86 -4.82
N LEU A 131 -17.75 -5.88 -5.26
CA LEU A 131 -19.17 -6.01 -5.60
C LEU A 131 -19.35 -6.72 -6.95
#